data_AF-A0A455U5J5-F1
#
_entry.id   AF-A0A455U5J5-F1
#
_cell.length_a   1.000
_cell.length_b   1.000
_cell.length_c   1.000
_cell.angle_alpha   90.00
_cell.angle_beta   90.00
_cell.angle_gamma   90.00
#
_symmetry.space_group_name_H-M   'P 1'
#
loop_
_entity.id
_entity.type
_entity.pdbx_description
1 polymer ?
#
loop_
_entity_poly.entity_id
_entity_poly.type
_entity_poly.pdbx_seq_one_letter_code
_entity_poly.pdbx_strand_id
1 'polypeptide(L)'
;MLIQATNAQRVLEIGTSNGYSTLWLAQAAKQVNGHVTTIEQSELKLELAAKNFERSGLSEFITQLRGEAGGLLQDMPDANFDLIFLDSKRSEYFRVVAHP
;
A
#
# COMPACT_ATOMS: atom_id res chain seq x y z
N MET A 1 -1.42 16.14 3.20
CA MET A 1 -0.68 14.85 3.13
C MET A 1 0.13 14.82 1.83
N LEU A 2 1.24 14.07 1.73
CA LEU A 2 2.11 14.07 0.53
C LEU A 2 1.34 13.72 -0.76
N ILE A 3 0.48 12.69 -0.70
CA ILE A 3 -0.42 12.29 -1.79
C ILE A 3 -1.20 13.48 -2.38
N GLN A 4 -1.77 14.34 -1.53
CA GLN A 4 -2.55 15.50 -1.99
C GLN A 4 -1.65 16.60 -2.57
N ALA A 5 -0.47 16.79 -2.00
CA ALA A 5 0.48 17.80 -2.46
C ALA A 5 1.07 17.47 -3.84
N THR A 6 1.22 16.17 -4.15
CA THR A 6 1.77 15.68 -5.42
C THR A 6 0.71 15.22 -6.40
N ASN A 7 -0.57 15.19 -5.99
CA ASN A 7 -1.67 14.58 -6.74
C ASN A 7 -1.37 13.12 -7.16
N ALA A 8 -0.73 12.34 -6.27
CA ALA A 8 -0.42 10.93 -6.52
C ALA A 8 -1.71 10.11 -6.47
N GLN A 9 -2.08 9.47 -7.58
CA GLN A 9 -3.33 8.71 -7.67
C GLN A 9 -3.12 7.20 -7.51
N ARG A 10 -1.92 6.70 -7.78
CA ARG A 10 -1.58 5.28 -7.64
C ARG A 10 -0.52 5.14 -6.56
N VAL A 11 -0.95 4.70 -5.38
CA VAL A 11 -0.08 4.59 -4.22
C VAL A 11 0.18 3.13 -3.92
N LEU A 12 1.45 2.75 -3.78
CA LEU A 12 1.85 1.46 -3.25
C LEU A 12 2.35 1.61 -1.82
N GLU A 13 1.89 0.76 -0.93
CA GLU A 13 2.44 0.57 0.41
C GLU A 13 3.03 -0.83 0.53
N ILE A 14 4.22 -0.94 1.13
CA ILE A 14 4.85 -2.21 1.46
C ILE A 14 5.03 -2.29 2.96
N GLY A 15 4.24 -3.19 3.58
CA GLY A 15 4.11 -3.32 5.02
C GLY A 15 2.81 -2.74 5.56
N THR A 16 1.69 -3.45 5.38
CA THR A 16 0.37 -3.00 5.87
C THR A 16 0.24 -3.03 7.39
N SER A 17 0.83 -4.03 8.06
CA SER A 17 0.61 -4.28 9.49
C SER A 17 -0.89 -4.33 9.86
N ASN A 18 -1.37 -3.54 10.81
CA ASN A 18 -2.78 -3.43 11.15
C ASN A 18 -3.55 -2.36 10.33
N GLY A 19 -2.91 -1.75 9.33
CA GLY A 19 -3.54 -0.83 8.39
C GLY A 19 -3.57 0.64 8.81
N TYR A 20 -2.92 1.06 9.90
CA TYR A 20 -3.02 2.44 10.37
C TYR A 20 -2.49 3.48 9.36
N SER A 21 -1.29 3.26 8.80
CA SER A 21 -0.73 4.09 7.74
C SER A 21 -1.60 4.04 6.48
N THR A 22 -2.06 2.85 6.10
CA THR A 22 -2.93 2.64 4.93
C THR A 22 -4.20 3.48 5.01
N LEU A 23 -4.82 3.60 6.19
CA LEU A 23 -6.02 4.42 6.39
C LEU A 23 -5.75 5.90 6.12
N TRP A 24 -4.61 6.42 6.60
CA TRP A 24 -4.20 7.79 6.29
C TRP A 24 -3.99 7.96 4.79
N LEU A 25 -3.22 7.07 4.16
CA LEU A 25 -2.97 7.11 2.73
C LEU A 25 -4.27 7.06 1.92
N ALA A 26 -5.21 6.17 2.27
CA ALA A 26 -6.49 6.00 1.60
C ALA A 26 -7.41 7.22 1.77
N GLN A 27 -7.42 7.83 2.96
CA GLN A 27 -8.17 9.07 3.19
C GLN A 27 -7.68 10.20 2.29
N ALA A 28 -6.37 10.31 2.05
CA ALA A 28 -5.82 11.27 1.09
C ALA A 28 -6.06 10.88 -0.36
N ALA A 29 -5.89 9.60 -0.71
CA ALA A 29 -6.10 9.08 -2.06
C ALA A 29 -7.55 9.36 -2.52
N LYS A 30 -8.54 9.16 -1.63
CA LYS A 30 -9.94 9.51 -1.87
C LYS A 30 -10.13 10.95 -2.34
N GLN A 31 -9.36 11.91 -1.80
CA GLN A 31 -9.50 13.33 -2.15
C GLN A 31 -8.97 13.67 -3.55
N VAL A 32 -8.09 12.83 -4.10
CA VAL A 32 -7.47 13.02 -5.41
C VAL A 32 -7.96 12.00 -6.44
N ASN A 33 -9.05 11.29 -6.13
CA ASN A 33 -9.57 10.18 -6.93
C ASN A 33 -8.52 9.10 -7.21
N GLY A 34 -7.69 8.83 -6.19
CA GLY A 34 -6.63 7.82 -6.21
C GLY A 34 -7.00 6.56 -5.43
N HIS A 35 -6.06 5.62 -5.42
CA HIS A 35 -6.20 4.29 -4.83
C HIS A 35 -4.91 3.84 -4.16
N VAL A 36 -5.02 3.10 -3.06
CA VAL A 36 -3.88 2.51 -2.34
C VAL A 36 -3.85 1.01 -2.57
N THR A 37 -2.76 0.50 -3.11
CA THR A 37 -2.42 -0.93 -3.06
C THR A 37 -1.48 -1.14 -1.89
N THR A 38 -1.75 -2.13 -1.03
CA THR A 38 -0.88 -2.43 0.13
C THR A 38 -0.52 -3.91 0.15
N ILE A 39 0.73 -4.21 0.49
CA ILE A 39 1.28 -5.58 0.54
C ILE A 39 1.60 -5.97 1.97
N GLU A 40 1.09 -7.13 2.40
CA GLU A 40 1.43 -7.77 3.68
C GLU A 40 1.56 -9.29 3.51
N GLN A 41 2.56 -9.86 4.16
CA GLN A 41 2.84 -11.29 4.08
C GLN A 41 2.05 -12.10 5.12
N SER A 42 1.83 -11.52 6.30
CA SER A 42 1.14 -12.16 7.41
C SER A 42 -0.38 -12.14 7.21
N GLU A 43 -0.96 -13.33 7.05
CA GLU A 43 -2.41 -13.52 6.95
C GLU A 43 -3.18 -12.93 8.13
N LEU A 44 -2.70 -13.17 9.35
CA LEU A 44 -3.32 -12.63 10.56
C LEU A 44 -3.38 -11.09 10.53
N LYS A 45 -2.31 -10.44 10.07
CA LYS A 45 -2.26 -8.98 9.97
C LYS A 45 -3.17 -8.45 8.87
N LEU A 46 -3.22 -9.14 7.73
CA LEU A 46 -4.10 -8.80 6.61
C LEU A 46 -5.57 -8.84 7.04
N GLU A 47 -5.99 -9.88 7.79
CA GLU A 47 -7.35 -9.95 8.35
C GLU A 47 -7.65 -8.82 9.34
N LEU A 48 -6.68 -8.47 10.19
CA LEU A 48 -6.80 -7.35 11.13
C LEU A 48 -6.95 -6.02 10.39
N ALA A 49 -6.14 -5.79 9.35
CA ALA A 49 -6.19 -4.58 8.53
C ALA A 49 -7.52 -4.49 7.76
N ALA A 50 -7.99 -5.58 7.16
CA ALA A 50 -9.28 -5.64 6.46
C ALA A 50 -10.45 -5.18 7.36
N LYS A 51 -10.51 -5.68 8.60
CA LYS A 51 -11.54 -5.26 9.58
C LYS A 51 -11.45 -3.77 9.91
N ASN A 52 -10.24 -3.21 9.98
CA ASN A 52 -10.06 -1.78 10.22
C ASN A 52 -10.48 -0.95 9.01
N PHE A 53 -10.19 -1.40 7.79
CA PHE A 53 -10.60 -0.74 6.56
C PHE A 53 -12.12 -0.69 6.42
N GLU A 54 -12.80 -1.82 6.68
CA GLU A 54 -14.27 -1.87 6.68
C GLU A 54 -14.87 -0.91 7.70
N ARG A 55 -14.37 -0.92 8.95
CA ARG A 55 -14.82 -0.01 10.01
C ARG A 55 -14.64 1.46 9.67
N SER A 56 -13.61 1.80 8.90
CA SER A 56 -13.35 3.18 8.47
C SER A 56 -14.20 3.65 7.30
N GLY A 57 -14.83 2.73 6.56
CA GLY A 57 -15.54 3.05 5.32
C GLY A 57 -14.61 3.42 4.15
N LEU A 58 -13.33 3.05 4.20
CA LEU A 58 -12.33 3.36 3.16
C LEU A 58 -11.94 2.14 2.31
N SER A 59 -12.53 0.97 2.54
CA SER A 59 -12.19 -0.28 1.81
C SER A 59 -12.25 -0.12 0.28
N GLU A 60 -13.15 0.72 -0.25
CA GLU A 60 -13.27 0.95 -1.68
C GLU A 60 -12.02 1.62 -2.31
N PHE A 61 -11.18 2.29 -1.51
CA PHE A 61 -9.96 2.96 -1.95
C PHE A 61 -8.68 2.15 -1.66
N ILE A 62 -8.84 0.91 -1.20
CA ILE A 62 -7.73 0.06 -0.75
C ILE A 62 -7.80 -1.32 -1.41
N THR A 63 -6.72 -1.74 -2.05
CA THR A 63 -6.50 -3.12 -2.46
C THR A 63 -5.42 -3.75 -1.58
N GLN A 64 -5.75 -4.85 -0.92
CA GLN A 64 -4.79 -5.65 -0.15
C GLN A 64 -4.26 -6.80 -1.00
N LEU A 65 -2.94 -6.96 -1.04
CA LEU A 65 -2.28 -8.10 -1.66
C LEU A 65 -1.54 -8.89 -0.58
N ARG A 66 -1.79 -10.20 -0.56
CA ARG A 66 -1.07 -11.12 0.31
C ARG A 66 0.16 -11.63 -0.41
N GLY A 67 1.35 -11.43 0.15
CA GLY A 67 2.56 -12.01 -0.42
C GLY A 67 3.85 -11.37 0.08
N GLU A 68 4.96 -11.86 -0.48
CA GLU A 68 6.26 -11.21 -0.36
C GLU A 68 6.34 -10.10 -1.43
N ALA A 69 6.82 -8.92 -1.04
CA ALA A 69 6.76 -7.74 -1.89
C ALA A 69 7.62 -7.84 -3.15
N GLY A 70 8.85 -8.37 -3.03
CA GLY A 70 9.74 -8.56 -4.16
C GLY A 70 9.14 -9.44 -5.24
N GLY A 71 8.51 -10.56 -4.87
CA GLY A 71 7.79 -11.43 -5.81
C GLY A 71 6.60 -10.76 -6.48
N LEU A 72 5.74 -10.08 -5.72
CA LEU A 72 4.58 -9.38 -6.29
C LEU A 72 4.96 -8.23 -7.22
N LEU A 73 6.08 -7.55 -6.94
CA LEU A 73 6.60 -6.48 -7.79
C LEU A 73 7.12 -7.00 -9.14
N GLN A 74 7.67 -8.21 -9.21
CA GLN A 74 8.11 -8.82 -10.47
C GLN A 74 6.96 -9.07 -11.45
N ASP A 75 5.78 -9.34 -10.91
CA ASP A 75 4.57 -9.61 -11.70
C ASP A 75 3.79 -8.32 -12.03
N MET A 76 4.23 -7.16 -11.52
CA MET A 76 3.59 -5.87 -11.77
C MET A 76 4.16 -5.19 -13.03
N PRO A 77 3.31 -4.57 -13.87
CA PRO A 77 3.78 -3.82 -15.03
C PRO A 77 4.59 -2.55 -14.65
N ASP A 78 5.58 -2.21 -15.48
CA ASP A 78 6.62 -1.18 -15.33
C ASP A 78 6.16 0.27 -14.98
N ALA A 79 4.85 0.56 -14.97
CA ALA A 79 4.34 1.94 -14.89
C ALA A 79 3.35 2.19 -13.74
N ASN A 80 3.38 1.45 -12.64
CA ASN A 80 2.18 1.30 -11.82
C ASN A 80 1.94 2.28 -10.66
N PHE A 81 2.91 3.05 -10.19
CA PHE A 81 2.71 3.88 -8.99
C PHE A 81 3.36 5.26 -9.07
N ASP A 82 2.64 6.26 -8.57
CA ASP A 82 3.08 7.66 -8.49
C ASP A 82 3.80 7.92 -7.15
N LEU A 83 3.51 7.09 -6.13
CA LEU A 83 4.11 7.16 -4.81
C LEU A 83 4.25 5.75 -4.23
N ILE A 84 5.43 5.45 -3.67
CA ILE A 84 5.69 4.21 -2.93
C ILE A 84 6.03 4.56 -1.48
N PHE A 85 5.28 3.99 -0.53
CA PHE A 85 5.52 4.09 0.90
C PHE A 85 6.11 2.77 1.42
N LEU A 86 7.38 2.84 1.85
CA LEU A 86 8.14 1.68 2.35
C LEU A 86 8.20 1.73 3.88
N ASP A 87 7.36 0.91 4.53
CA ASP A 87 7.33 0.77 6.00
C ASP A 87 7.41 -0.71 6.39
N SER A 88 8.53 -1.32 6.01
CA SER A 88 8.81 -2.72 6.25
C SER A 88 10.16 -2.91 6.95
N LYS A 89 10.61 -4.16 7.10
CA LYS A 89 11.93 -4.43 7.65
C LYS A 89 12.99 -3.84 6.72
N ARG A 90 13.95 -3.09 7.29
CA ARG A 90 15.03 -2.43 6.55
C ARG A 90 15.84 -3.36 5.64
N SER A 91 15.94 -4.65 5.98
CA SER A 91 16.60 -5.67 5.14
C SER A 91 15.92 -5.87 3.78
N GLU A 92 14.60 -5.67 3.71
CA GLU A 92 13.81 -5.90 2.49
C GLU A 92 13.85 -4.71 1.54
N TYR A 93 14.35 -3.56 1.98
CA TYR A 93 14.32 -2.32 1.18
C TYR A 93 15.09 -2.50 -0.13
N PHE A 94 16.23 -3.21 -0.09
CA PHE A 94 17.03 -3.47 -1.29
C PHE A 94 16.31 -4.31 -2.32
N ARG A 95 15.44 -5.25 -1.90
CA ARG A 95 14.70 -6.11 -2.84
C ARG A 95 13.63 -5.34 -3.60
N VAL A 96 13.03 -4.37 -2.93
CA VAL A 96 12.03 -3.49 -3.51
C VAL A 96 12.67 -2.41 -4.40
N VAL A 97 13.70 -1.73 -3.91
CA VAL A 97 14.29 -0.57 -4.60
C VAL A 97 15.21 -0.99 -5.76
N ALA A 98 15.71 -2.23 -5.76
CA ALA A 98 16.50 -2.76 -6.88
C ALA A 98 15.66 -3.25 -8.07
N HIS A 99 14.31 -3.14 -8.00
CA HIS A 99 13.48 -3.33 -9.19
C HIS A 99 13.61 -2.11 -10.11
N PRO A 100 14.05 -2.31 -11.37
CA PRO A 100 14.14 -1.24 -12.36
C PRO A 100 12.77 -0.74 -12.81
#